data_AF-A0A1G1I3R3-F1
#
_entry.id   AF-A0A1G1I3R3-F1
#
_cell.length_a   1.000
_cell.length_b   1.000
_cell.length_c   1.000
_cell.angle_alpha   90.00
_cell.angle_beta   90.00
_cell.angle_gamma   90.00
#
_symmetry.space_group_name_H-M   'P 1'
#
loop_
_entity.id
_entity.type
_entity.pdbx_description
1 polymer ?
#
loop_
_entity_poly.entity_id
_entity_poly.type
_entity_poly.pdbx_seq_one_letter_code
_entity_poly.pdbx_strand_id
1 'polypeptide(L)'
;MKHLRRYLASFLIAFFISFPSSVDAVPHLQLYIDGATYDSGTDTWTTTDSTFDLWIIGNVGKMGPLTDVHVAMAFTGSGGTVSLTPKTTTLLLDPSVPSVVPYSAGFGTGLNPPIEPHGIYKNAGMDHWENWYLGGFTLTDSPIGDFITSYPAEFPFWGQINVYEVSISGWDLVHFDAFGQTVHPKKGLIEVTAPYSHDALGTSHPPPPVPEPATLLLLGGGLVGLGLAARRRGGAIE
;
A
#
# COMPACT_ATOMS: atom_id res chain seq x y z
N MET A 1 0.70 -36.64 -37.04
CA MET A 1 1.68 -36.08 -36.07
C MET A 1 1.67 -34.55 -35.95
N LYS A 2 1.67 -33.76 -37.04
CA LYS A 2 1.67 -32.27 -36.96
C LYS A 2 0.48 -31.67 -36.19
N HIS A 3 -0.73 -32.22 -36.37
CA HIS A 3 -1.94 -31.74 -35.68
C HIS A 3 -1.94 -32.05 -34.18
N LEU A 4 -1.46 -33.22 -33.77
CA LEU A 4 -1.35 -33.60 -32.35
C LEU A 4 -0.42 -32.66 -31.57
N ARG A 5 0.71 -32.25 -32.17
CA ARG A 5 1.61 -31.25 -31.56
C ARG A 5 0.96 -29.87 -31.38
N ARG A 6 0.09 -29.46 -32.31
CA ARG A 6 -0.64 -28.18 -32.21
C ARG A 6 -1.70 -28.22 -31.11
N TYR A 7 -2.48 -29.30 -31.02
CA TYR A 7 -3.48 -29.45 -29.95
C TYR A 7 -2.83 -29.59 -28.57
N LEU A 8 -1.72 -30.32 -28.46
CA LEU A 8 -0.99 -30.44 -27.20
C LEU A 8 -0.42 -29.10 -26.73
N ALA A 9 0.13 -28.28 -27.64
CA ALA A 9 0.62 -26.95 -27.31
C ALA A 9 -0.52 -26.02 -26.86
N SER A 10 -1.66 -26.02 -27.55
CA SER A 10 -2.84 -25.23 -27.16
C SER A 10 -3.42 -25.68 -25.81
N PHE A 11 -3.48 -26.98 -25.55
CA PHE A 11 -3.92 -27.53 -24.27
C PHE A 11 -2.98 -27.14 -23.13
N LEU A 12 -1.66 -27.23 -23.33
CA LEU A 12 -0.69 -26.81 -22.32
C LEU A 12 -0.78 -25.32 -22.02
N ILE A 13 -0.92 -24.46 -23.03
CA ILE A 13 -1.11 -23.02 -22.82
C ILE A 13 -2.41 -22.74 -22.04
N ALA A 14 -3.52 -23.37 -22.42
CA ALA A 14 -4.79 -23.21 -21.69
C ALA A 14 -4.68 -23.74 -20.25
N PHE A 15 -4.01 -24.87 -20.05
CA PHE A 15 -3.77 -25.48 -18.73
C PHE A 15 -2.94 -24.55 -17.84
N PHE A 16 -1.85 -23.97 -18.34
CA PHE A 16 -1.03 -23.02 -17.57
C PHE A 16 -1.72 -21.68 -17.30
N ILE A 17 -2.65 -21.22 -18.16
CA ILE A 17 -3.49 -20.04 -17.89
C ILE A 17 -4.57 -20.34 -16.83
N SER A 18 -4.92 -21.61 -16.62
CA SER A 18 -6.02 -22.00 -15.72
C SER A 18 -5.65 -22.04 -14.24
N PHE A 19 -4.37 -21.90 -13.89
CA PHE A 19 -3.92 -21.82 -12.50
C PHE A 19 -3.50 -20.39 -12.18
N PRO A 20 -4.40 -19.53 -11.69
CA PRO A 20 -3.97 -18.28 -11.10
C PRO A 20 -3.11 -18.61 -9.88
N SER A 21 -1.79 -18.45 -9.98
CA SER A 21 -0.97 -18.29 -8.80
C SER A 21 -1.24 -16.89 -8.26
N SER A 22 -1.78 -16.77 -7.05
CA SER A 22 -1.72 -15.52 -6.30
C SER A 22 -0.25 -15.17 -6.15
N VAL A 23 0.17 -14.08 -6.78
CA VAL A 23 1.47 -13.49 -6.50
C VAL A 23 1.18 -12.48 -5.41
N ASP A 24 1.47 -12.84 -4.17
CA ASP A 24 1.30 -11.92 -3.05
C ASP A 24 2.35 -10.82 -3.17
N ALA A 25 1.89 -9.62 -3.54
CA ALA A 25 2.73 -8.47 -3.81
C ALA A 25 2.99 -7.67 -2.54
N VAL A 26 3.36 -8.35 -1.44
CA VAL A 26 3.59 -7.72 -0.14
C VAL A 26 4.76 -6.73 -0.24
N PRO A 27 4.52 -5.41 -0.13
CA PRO A 27 5.55 -4.40 -0.32
C PRO A 27 6.57 -4.42 0.82
N HIS A 28 7.69 -3.73 0.62
CA HIS A 28 8.73 -3.63 1.66
C HIS A 28 8.23 -2.84 2.88
N LEU A 29 7.44 -1.80 2.63
CA LEU A 29 6.79 -0.96 3.64
C LEU A 29 5.34 -0.73 3.20
N GLN A 30 4.39 -0.75 4.13
CA GLN A 30 2.96 -0.44 3.90
C GLN A 30 2.31 0.07 5.18
N LEU A 31 1.14 0.70 5.03
CA LEU A 31 0.27 1.11 6.13
C LEU A 31 -1.03 0.33 6.12
N TYR A 32 -1.66 0.24 7.29
CA TYR A 32 -3.02 -0.27 7.45
C TYR A 32 -3.68 0.41 8.65
N ILE A 33 -4.99 0.68 8.55
CA ILE A 33 -5.80 1.14 9.69
C ILE A 33 -6.74 0.01 10.09
N ASP A 34 -6.68 -0.43 11.35
CA ASP A 34 -7.61 -1.42 11.87
C ASP A 34 -9.06 -0.90 11.82
N GLY A 35 -9.96 -1.70 11.24
CA GLY A 35 -11.37 -1.38 11.09
C GLY A 35 -11.71 -0.39 9.98
N ALA A 36 -10.73 0.13 9.24
CA ALA A 36 -10.97 1.06 8.14
C ALA A 36 -11.61 0.40 6.90
N THR A 37 -12.14 1.25 6.02
CA THR A 37 -12.64 0.84 4.69
C THR A 37 -11.65 1.28 3.63
N TYR A 38 -11.24 0.37 2.76
CA TYR A 38 -10.42 0.72 1.59
C TYR A 38 -11.26 1.47 0.56
N ASP A 39 -10.84 2.68 0.22
CA ASP A 39 -11.41 3.46 -0.87
C ASP A 39 -10.63 3.16 -2.15
N SER A 40 -11.17 2.30 -3.02
CA SER A 40 -10.58 1.94 -4.32
C SER A 40 -10.43 3.12 -5.27
N GLY A 41 -11.01 4.25 -4.91
CA GLY A 41 -10.95 5.43 -5.70
C GLY A 41 -9.71 6.29 -5.47
N THR A 42 -9.40 6.47 -4.21
CA THR A 42 -8.18 7.17 -3.78
C THR A 42 -7.03 6.21 -3.49
N ASP A 43 -7.30 4.90 -3.61
CA ASP A 43 -6.39 3.80 -3.33
C ASP A 43 -5.84 3.83 -1.89
N THR A 44 -6.67 4.19 -0.90
CA THR A 44 -6.21 4.38 0.49
C THR A 44 -7.17 3.80 1.52
N TRP A 45 -6.63 3.40 2.67
CA TRP A 45 -7.44 3.02 3.84
C TRP A 45 -8.04 4.26 4.49
N THR A 46 -9.37 4.31 4.60
CA THR A 46 -10.09 5.46 5.14
C THR A 46 -10.87 5.14 6.41
N THR A 47 -10.80 6.03 7.38
CA THR A 47 -11.64 6.01 8.58
C THR A 47 -12.20 7.38 8.90
N THR A 48 -13.41 7.40 9.48
CA THR A 48 -14.01 8.61 10.05
C THR A 48 -13.77 8.77 11.54
N ASP A 49 -13.15 7.77 12.17
CA ASP A 49 -12.89 7.81 13.60
C ASP A 49 -11.73 8.76 13.92
N SER A 50 -11.88 9.51 15.00
CA SER A 50 -10.83 10.40 15.51
C SER A 50 -9.77 9.66 16.34
N THR A 51 -10.01 8.38 16.64
CA THR A 51 -9.05 7.50 17.32
C THR A 51 -9.09 6.13 16.67
N PHE A 52 -7.94 5.62 16.24
CA PHE A 52 -7.81 4.35 15.51
C PHE A 52 -6.40 3.78 15.65
N ASP A 53 -6.24 2.49 15.36
CA ASP A 53 -4.94 1.82 15.38
C ASP A 53 -4.30 1.86 13.98
N LEU A 54 -3.21 2.61 13.83
CA LEU A 54 -2.39 2.68 12.62
C LEU A 54 -1.25 1.66 12.70
N TRP A 55 -1.15 0.81 11.69
CA TRP A 55 -0.11 -0.20 11.57
C TRP A 55 0.91 0.25 10.54
N ILE A 56 2.19 0.25 10.90
CA ILE A 56 3.31 0.43 9.98
C ILE A 56 4.02 -0.91 9.87
N ILE A 57 4.03 -1.47 8.66
CA ILE A 57 4.35 -2.87 8.43
C ILE A 57 5.58 -2.96 7.52
N GLY A 58 6.64 -3.58 8.00
CA GLY A 58 7.86 -3.82 7.24
C GLY A 58 8.04 -5.28 6.85
N ASN A 59 8.15 -5.58 5.55
CA ASN A 59 8.47 -6.92 5.02
C ASN A 59 9.95 -7.26 5.11
N VAL A 60 10.52 -7.09 6.30
CA VAL A 60 11.97 -7.16 6.50
C VAL A 60 12.52 -8.59 6.44
N GLY A 61 11.69 -9.62 6.67
CA GLY A 61 12.09 -11.01 6.50
C GLY A 61 12.30 -11.43 5.06
N LYS A 62 11.56 -10.83 4.11
CA LYS A 62 11.72 -11.09 2.67
C LYS A 62 12.65 -10.08 1.98
N MET A 63 12.52 -8.81 2.33
CA MET A 63 13.11 -7.69 1.59
C MET A 63 14.34 -7.09 2.28
N GLY A 64 14.65 -7.54 3.51
CA GLY A 64 15.77 -7.06 4.32
C GLY A 64 15.37 -5.92 5.27
N PRO A 65 16.25 -5.56 6.23
CA PRO A 65 15.95 -4.54 7.23
C PRO A 65 15.61 -3.18 6.62
N LEU A 66 14.78 -2.42 7.33
CA LEU A 66 14.56 -1.00 7.08
C LEU A 66 15.26 -0.18 8.16
N THR A 67 15.91 0.89 7.73
CA THR A 67 16.48 1.91 8.61
C THR A 67 15.80 3.24 8.36
N ASP A 68 15.87 4.15 9.32
CA ASP A 68 15.36 5.50 9.16
C ASP A 68 13.87 5.58 8.80
N VAL A 69 13.07 4.67 9.39
CA VAL A 69 11.64 4.60 9.11
C VAL A 69 10.95 5.80 9.76
N HIS A 70 10.11 6.46 8.98
CA HIS A 70 9.28 7.58 9.39
C HIS A 70 7.84 7.35 8.97
N VAL A 71 6.91 7.90 9.74
CA VAL A 71 5.55 8.18 9.27
C VAL A 71 5.48 9.64 8.86
N ALA A 72 5.04 9.88 7.62
CA ALA A 72 4.74 11.19 7.09
C ALA A 72 3.24 11.47 7.28
N MET A 73 2.92 12.66 7.78
CA MET A 73 1.54 13.11 7.95
C MET A 73 1.33 14.39 7.17
N ALA A 74 0.23 14.45 6.43
CA ALA A 74 -0.26 15.60 5.72
C ALA A 74 -1.57 16.08 6.33
N PHE A 75 -1.68 17.39 6.58
CA PHE A 75 -2.80 17.99 7.28
C PHE A 75 -3.56 18.96 6.38
N THR A 76 -4.89 18.90 6.50
CA THR A 76 -5.81 19.91 5.96
C THR A 76 -6.70 20.44 7.09
N GLY A 77 -6.93 21.76 7.08
CA GLY A 77 -7.82 22.44 8.01
C GLY A 77 -7.13 23.54 8.80
N SER A 78 -7.84 24.12 9.75
CA SER A 78 -7.40 25.34 10.44
C SER A 78 -6.37 25.16 11.56
N GLY A 79 -5.98 23.92 11.88
CA GLY A 79 -5.05 23.59 12.96
C GLY A 79 -5.58 22.50 13.89
N GLY A 80 -4.68 21.73 14.48
CA GLY A 80 -5.05 20.61 15.34
C GLY A 80 -3.86 19.94 16.00
N THR A 81 -4.11 18.75 16.56
CA THR A 81 -3.12 17.89 17.17
C THR A 81 -3.29 16.46 16.69
N VAL A 82 -2.17 15.77 16.51
CA VAL A 82 -2.13 14.33 16.34
C VAL A 82 -1.21 13.75 17.42
N SER A 83 -1.53 12.55 17.90
CA SER A 83 -0.66 11.79 18.81
C SER A 83 -0.61 10.34 18.36
N LEU A 84 0.56 9.71 18.50
CA LEU A 84 0.80 8.30 18.25
C LEU A 84 1.26 7.66 19.58
N THR A 85 0.44 6.77 20.13
CA THR A 85 0.77 6.03 21.35
C THR A 85 1.11 4.59 20.99
N PRO A 86 2.31 4.07 21.31
CA PRO A 86 2.67 2.69 21.03
C PRO A 86 1.65 1.72 21.64
N LYS A 87 1.26 0.71 20.85
CA LYS A 87 0.28 -0.30 21.23
C LYS A 87 0.65 -1.66 20.61
N THR A 88 -0.01 -2.71 21.06
CA THR A 88 0.04 -4.06 20.46
C THR A 88 -1.33 -4.41 19.88
N THR A 89 -1.36 -5.15 18.77
CA THR A 89 -2.62 -5.64 18.20
C THR A 89 -3.07 -6.96 18.83
N THR A 90 -4.39 -7.22 18.81
CA THR A 90 -4.98 -8.52 19.13
C THR A 90 -5.52 -9.27 17.92
N LEU A 91 -5.46 -8.69 16.72
CA LEU A 91 -5.99 -9.31 15.50
C LEU A 91 -5.13 -10.47 15.00
N LEU A 92 -3.85 -10.47 15.33
CA LEU A 92 -2.90 -11.53 15.01
C LEU A 92 -1.85 -11.64 16.12
N LEU A 93 -1.08 -12.73 16.10
CA LEU A 93 0.04 -12.90 17.03
C LEU A 93 1.20 -12.00 16.58
N ASP A 94 1.29 -10.82 17.19
CA ASP A 94 2.36 -9.84 16.98
C ASP A 94 3.05 -9.52 18.31
N PRO A 95 4.29 -10.00 18.52
CA PRO A 95 5.03 -9.67 19.73
C PRO A 95 5.80 -8.34 19.63
N SER A 96 5.77 -7.67 18.47
CA SER A 96 6.47 -6.39 18.29
C SER A 96 5.90 -5.32 19.21
N VAL A 97 6.80 -4.61 19.89
CA VAL A 97 6.45 -3.46 20.74
C VAL A 97 7.09 -2.22 20.12
N PRO A 98 6.29 -1.31 19.56
CA PRO A 98 6.83 -0.09 18.97
C PRO A 98 7.50 0.78 20.02
N SER A 99 8.51 1.52 19.59
CA SER A 99 9.14 2.54 20.43
C SER A 99 8.21 3.75 20.58
N VAL A 100 8.32 4.46 21.70
CA VAL A 100 7.70 5.79 21.83
C VAL A 100 8.21 6.66 20.70
N VAL A 101 7.30 7.29 19.98
CA VAL A 101 7.66 8.17 18.86
C VAL A 101 8.22 9.47 19.43
N PRO A 102 9.52 9.77 19.27
CA PRO A 102 10.05 11.07 19.64
C PRO A 102 9.43 12.17 18.79
N TYR A 103 9.48 13.40 19.29
CA TYR A 103 8.96 14.59 18.61
C TYR A 103 9.40 14.69 17.14
N SER A 104 8.55 15.28 16.31
CA SER A 104 8.70 15.46 14.86
C SER A 104 10.15 15.68 14.39
N ALA A 105 10.60 14.83 13.46
CA ALA A 105 11.90 14.90 12.78
C ALA A 105 11.94 15.97 11.68
N GLY A 106 10.78 16.49 11.27
CA GLY A 106 10.65 17.59 10.33
C GLY A 106 9.21 18.02 10.16
N PHE A 107 8.98 19.32 9.94
CA PHE A 107 7.66 19.87 9.67
C PHE A 107 7.78 21.00 8.65
N GLY A 108 6.69 21.27 7.93
CA GLY A 108 6.67 22.35 6.95
C GLY A 108 5.29 22.58 6.37
N THR A 109 5.25 23.42 5.34
CA THR A 109 4.09 23.69 4.51
C THR A 109 4.44 23.39 3.04
N GLY A 110 3.45 23.11 2.20
CA GLY A 110 3.67 22.76 0.80
C GLY A 110 4.15 21.31 0.61
N LEU A 111 5.12 21.10 -0.29
CA LEU A 111 5.61 19.75 -0.61
C LEU A 111 6.44 19.17 0.54
N ASN A 112 6.18 17.92 0.91
CA ASN A 112 6.99 17.15 1.84
C ASN A 112 8.20 16.55 1.08
N PRO A 113 9.45 17.02 1.27
CA PRO A 113 10.56 16.66 0.39
C PRO A 113 10.87 15.15 0.25
N PRO A 114 10.75 14.32 1.30
CA PRO A 114 10.96 12.87 1.21
C PRO A 114 9.86 12.10 0.48
N ILE A 115 8.69 12.71 0.24
CA ILE A 115 7.53 12.05 -0.37
C ILE A 115 7.21 12.72 -1.70
N GLU A 116 7.26 11.95 -2.78
CA GLU A 116 6.90 12.47 -4.11
C GLU A 116 5.44 12.93 -4.12
N PRO A 117 5.08 14.01 -4.84
CA PRO A 117 3.69 14.47 -4.88
C PRO A 117 2.75 13.45 -5.54
N HIS A 118 1.83 12.86 -4.77
CA HIS A 118 0.84 11.88 -5.23
C HIS A 118 -0.52 12.09 -4.54
N GLY A 119 -1.57 11.45 -5.04
CA GLY A 119 -2.91 11.44 -4.42
C GLY A 119 -3.33 12.79 -3.82
N ILE A 120 -3.55 12.79 -2.51
CA ILE A 120 -3.95 13.95 -1.72
C ILE A 120 -2.83 14.98 -1.51
N TYR A 121 -1.56 14.61 -1.67
CA TYR A 121 -0.39 15.51 -1.66
C TYR A 121 -0.35 16.55 -2.80
N LYS A 122 -1.30 16.49 -3.72
CA LYS A 122 -1.47 17.50 -4.79
C LYS A 122 -2.51 18.57 -4.46
N ASN A 123 -3.17 18.50 -3.31
CA ASN A 123 -4.25 19.42 -2.98
C ASN A 123 -3.71 20.79 -2.57
N ALA A 124 -4.25 21.86 -3.16
CA ALA A 124 -3.94 23.24 -2.81
C ALA A 124 -4.36 23.62 -1.37
N GLY A 125 -5.18 22.78 -0.71
CA GLY A 125 -5.55 22.89 0.70
C GLY A 125 -4.70 22.05 1.66
N MET A 126 -3.55 21.54 1.23
CA MET A 126 -2.57 20.99 2.16
C MET A 126 -1.76 22.12 2.78
N ASP A 127 -2.03 22.36 4.06
CA ASP A 127 -1.47 23.49 4.77
C ASP A 127 -0.17 23.11 5.48
N HIS A 128 -0.08 21.88 5.98
CA HIS A 128 1.03 21.43 6.81
C HIS A 128 1.41 19.96 6.55
N TRP A 129 2.66 19.62 6.82
CA TRP A 129 3.12 18.24 6.93
C TRP A 129 4.08 18.08 8.10
N GLU A 130 4.16 16.86 8.64
CA GLU A 130 5.10 16.45 9.68
C GLU A 130 5.65 15.05 9.39
N ASN A 131 6.91 14.81 9.71
CA ASN A 131 7.56 13.49 9.61
C ASN A 131 8.01 13.06 10.99
N TRP A 132 7.55 11.90 11.46
CA TRP A 132 7.88 11.40 12.80
C TRP A 132 8.73 10.14 12.69
N TYR A 133 9.87 10.12 13.40
CA TYR A 133 10.84 9.04 13.35
C TYR A 133 10.36 7.81 14.15
N LEU A 134 10.30 6.65 13.49
CA LEU A 134 9.84 5.40 14.07
C LEU A 134 10.97 4.40 14.36
N GLY A 135 12.22 4.72 14.01
CA GLY A 135 13.36 3.83 14.23
C GLY A 135 13.69 2.94 13.04
N GLY A 136 14.34 1.81 13.32
CA GLY A 136 14.66 0.78 12.33
C GLY A 136 13.77 -0.45 12.52
N PHE A 137 13.39 -1.08 11.41
CA PHE A 137 12.63 -2.33 11.43
C PHE A 137 13.58 -3.47 11.11
N THR A 138 13.75 -4.37 12.08
CA THR A 138 14.75 -5.44 12.02
C THR A 138 14.21 -6.79 12.48
N LEU A 139 12.98 -6.82 13.02
CA LEU A 139 12.36 -8.02 13.56
C LEU A 139 11.62 -8.80 12.47
N THR A 140 11.59 -10.12 12.58
CA THR A 140 10.84 -11.02 11.69
C THR A 140 9.89 -11.87 12.50
N ASP A 141 9.17 -11.22 13.41
CA ASP A 141 8.39 -11.82 14.48
C ASP A 141 6.87 -11.71 14.29
N SER A 142 6.43 -10.86 13.36
CA SER A 142 5.02 -10.71 13.00
C SER A 142 4.72 -11.40 11.65
N PRO A 143 3.63 -12.17 11.53
CA PRO A 143 3.15 -12.64 10.24
C PRO A 143 2.58 -11.47 9.43
N ILE A 144 2.93 -11.36 8.16
CA ILE A 144 2.53 -10.24 7.29
C ILE A 144 1.94 -10.72 5.96
N GLY A 145 0.93 -10.00 5.51
CA GLY A 145 0.25 -10.19 4.23
C GLY A 145 0.17 -8.90 3.44
N ASP A 146 -0.61 -8.92 2.36
CA ASP A 146 -0.83 -7.78 1.47
C ASP A 146 -2.09 -7.02 1.91
N PHE A 147 -1.91 -5.88 2.60
CA PHE A 147 -3.02 -5.07 3.13
C PHE A 147 -3.55 -4.10 2.07
N ILE A 148 -3.68 -4.53 0.82
CA ILE A 148 -4.06 -3.63 -0.28
C ILE A 148 -5.55 -3.28 -0.30
N THR A 149 -6.46 -4.25 -0.22
CA THR A 149 -7.92 -3.98 -0.39
C THR A 149 -8.78 -4.58 0.71
N SER A 150 -8.20 -5.43 1.54
CA SER A 150 -8.88 -6.12 2.64
C SER A 150 -7.83 -6.54 3.67
N TYR A 151 -8.29 -6.86 4.88
CA TYR A 151 -7.45 -7.57 5.84
C TYR A 151 -7.05 -8.93 5.25
N PRO A 152 -5.76 -9.29 5.19
CA PRO A 152 -5.32 -10.51 4.51
C PRO A 152 -5.90 -11.78 5.14
N ALA A 153 -6.35 -12.71 4.30
CA ALA A 153 -6.73 -14.06 4.74
C ALA A 153 -5.51 -14.97 4.98
N GLU A 154 -4.38 -14.63 4.36
CA GLU A 154 -3.13 -15.38 4.43
C GLU A 154 -1.96 -14.44 4.75
N PHE A 155 -0.96 -14.98 5.45
CA PHE A 155 0.25 -14.25 5.86
C PHE A 155 1.49 -15.00 5.35
N PRO A 156 1.83 -14.86 4.05
CA PRO A 156 2.87 -15.65 3.39
C PRO A 156 4.30 -15.28 3.84
N PHE A 157 4.49 -14.14 4.50
CA PHE A 157 5.80 -13.67 4.94
C PHE A 157 5.84 -13.34 6.43
N TRP A 158 7.05 -13.07 6.91
CA TRP A 158 7.33 -12.62 8.27
C TRP A 158 8.08 -11.29 8.22
N GLY A 159 7.78 -10.42 9.16
CA GLY A 159 8.37 -9.08 9.24
C GLY A 159 8.13 -8.47 10.61
N GLN A 160 7.97 -7.15 10.62
CA GLN A 160 7.73 -6.38 11.82
C GLN A 160 6.48 -5.51 11.62
N ILE A 161 5.56 -5.55 12.58
CA ILE A 161 4.40 -4.67 12.65
C ILE A 161 4.58 -3.74 13.84
N ASN A 162 4.58 -2.44 13.61
CA ASN A 162 4.56 -1.44 14.68
C ASN A 162 3.16 -0.79 14.69
N VAL A 163 2.40 -1.03 15.76
CA VAL A 163 1.04 -0.48 15.93
C VAL A 163 1.06 0.75 16.83
N TYR A 164 0.41 1.82 16.38
CA TYR A 164 0.20 3.02 17.17
C TYR A 164 -1.28 3.34 17.24
N GLU A 165 -1.78 3.59 18.46
CA GLU A 165 -3.07 4.25 18.62
C GLU A 165 -2.89 5.72 18.26
N VAL A 166 -3.56 6.12 17.18
CA VAL A 166 -3.60 7.48 16.68
C VAL A 166 -4.79 8.20 17.31
N SER A 167 -4.59 9.43 17.77
CA SER A 167 -5.69 10.33 18.14
C SER A 167 -5.54 11.66 17.42
N ILE A 168 -6.60 12.10 16.74
CA ILE A 168 -6.67 13.32 15.93
C ILE A 168 -7.68 14.29 16.52
N SER A 169 -7.32 15.56 16.63
CA SER A 169 -8.24 16.64 17.02
C SER A 169 -7.96 17.91 16.24
N GLY A 170 -9.00 18.66 15.87
CA GLY A 170 -8.92 19.98 15.20
C GLY A 170 -8.63 19.96 13.70
N TRP A 171 -7.97 18.92 13.18
CA TRP A 171 -7.75 18.73 11.75
C TRP A 171 -9.00 18.21 11.05
N ASP A 172 -9.26 18.70 9.82
CA ASP A 172 -10.37 18.21 8.99
C ASP A 172 -10.02 16.84 8.38
N LEU A 173 -8.74 16.70 8.01
CA LEU A 173 -8.17 15.50 7.40
C LEU A 173 -6.69 15.36 7.79
N VAL A 174 -6.27 14.12 8.07
CA VAL A 174 -4.87 13.73 8.21
C VAL A 174 -4.61 12.52 7.33
N HIS A 175 -3.70 12.67 6.37
CA HIS A 175 -3.24 11.58 5.53
C HIS A 175 -1.87 11.09 6.01
N PHE A 176 -1.67 9.78 5.98
CA PHE A 176 -0.50 9.08 6.47
C PHE A 176 0.17 8.34 5.31
N ASP A 177 1.48 8.53 5.21
CA ASP A 177 2.39 7.76 4.36
C ASP A 177 3.57 7.29 5.25
N ALA A 178 4.36 6.33 4.79
CA ALA A 178 5.56 5.90 5.47
C ALA A 178 6.72 5.76 4.49
N PHE A 179 7.89 6.19 4.95
CA PHE A 179 9.12 6.05 4.19
C PHE A 179 10.27 5.60 5.09
N GLY A 180 11.33 5.12 4.48
CA GLY A 180 12.56 4.74 5.14
C GLY A 180 13.62 4.38 4.13
N GLN A 181 14.61 3.60 4.55
CA GLN A 181 15.74 3.23 3.73
C GLN A 181 16.07 1.75 3.87
N THR A 182 16.63 1.16 2.81
CA THR A 182 17.16 -0.21 2.86
C THR A 182 18.43 -0.34 2.04
N VAL A 183 19.16 -1.43 2.23
CA VAL A 183 20.38 -1.74 1.47
C VAL A 183 20.04 -2.67 0.31
N HIS A 184 20.06 -2.13 -0.91
CA HIS A 184 19.93 -2.90 -2.13
C HIS A 184 21.30 -3.41 -2.61
N PRO A 185 21.47 -4.72 -2.93
CA PRO A 185 22.77 -5.33 -3.23
C PRO A 185 23.61 -4.66 -4.32
N LYS A 186 22.95 -3.99 -5.28
CA LYS A 186 23.60 -3.32 -6.42
C LYS A 186 23.60 -1.80 -6.35
N LYS A 187 22.73 -1.21 -5.51
CA LYS A 187 22.50 0.24 -5.47
C LYS A 187 23.00 0.87 -4.16
N GLY A 188 23.39 0.06 -3.18
CA GLY A 188 23.70 0.55 -1.85
C GLY A 188 22.41 0.94 -1.11
N LEU A 189 22.49 2.00 -0.31
CA LEU A 189 21.34 2.55 0.39
C LEU A 189 20.34 3.14 -0.62
N ILE A 190 19.08 2.74 -0.55
CA ILE A 190 17.97 3.26 -1.34
C ILE A 190 16.82 3.65 -0.42
N GLU A 191 16.03 4.62 -0.86
CA GLU A 191 14.78 5.00 -0.21
C GLU A 191 13.69 3.98 -0.54
N VAL A 192 12.79 3.79 0.42
CA VAL A 192 11.62 2.90 0.34
C VAL A 192 10.43 3.70 0.85
N THR A 193 9.36 3.77 0.07
CA THR A 193 8.09 4.40 0.46
C THR A 193 7.00 3.35 0.42
N ALA A 194 5.98 3.50 1.26
CA ALA A 194 4.76 2.74 1.10
C ALA A 194 4.19 2.99 -0.31
N PRO A 195 3.75 1.95 -1.02
CA PRO A 195 3.07 2.16 -2.29
C PRO A 195 1.72 2.84 -2.02
N TYR A 196 1.30 3.69 -2.95
CA TYR A 196 0.10 4.52 -2.77
C TYR A 196 -1.18 3.73 -2.47
N SER A 197 -1.28 2.51 -3.00
CA SER A 197 -2.38 1.55 -2.73
C SER A 197 -2.43 1.03 -1.30
N HIS A 198 -1.50 1.46 -0.45
CA HIS A 198 -1.34 1.05 0.93
C HIS A 198 -1.17 2.24 1.86
N ASP A 199 -1.57 3.43 1.42
CA ASP A 199 -1.59 4.62 2.26
C ASP A 199 -2.79 4.60 3.22
N ALA A 200 -2.78 5.50 4.20
CA ALA A 200 -3.83 5.62 5.21
C ALA A 200 -4.37 7.06 5.32
N LEU A 201 -5.65 7.22 5.65
CA LEU A 201 -6.32 8.52 5.71
C LEU A 201 -7.38 8.54 6.82
N GLY A 202 -7.19 9.45 7.79
CA GLY A 202 -8.19 9.81 8.80
C GLY A 202 -8.89 11.09 8.39
N THR A 203 -10.23 11.09 8.35
CA THR A 203 -11.01 12.24 7.87
C THR A 203 -12.26 12.43 8.72
N SER A 204 -12.71 13.66 8.89
CA SER A 204 -14.00 13.95 9.52
C SER A 204 -15.21 13.64 8.60
N HIS A 205 -14.97 13.40 7.30
CA HIS A 205 -16.00 13.20 6.28
C HIS A 205 -15.63 12.08 5.29
N PRO A 206 -16.58 11.28 4.79
CA PRO A 206 -16.27 10.21 3.84
C PRO A 206 -15.68 10.77 2.53
N PRO A 207 -14.68 10.09 1.93
CA PRO A 207 -14.09 10.52 0.66
C PRO A 207 -15.13 10.47 -0.48
N PRO A 208 -15.01 11.35 -1.48
CA PRO A 208 -15.87 11.28 -2.66
C PRO A 208 -15.56 10.03 -3.47
N PRO A 209 -16.57 9.34 -4.03
CA PRO A 209 -16.34 8.14 -4.84
C PRO A 209 -15.53 8.49 -6.09
N VAL A 210 -14.46 7.73 -6.37
CA VAL A 210 -13.68 7.93 -7.59
C VAL A 210 -14.13 6.94 -8.66
N PRO A 211 -14.15 7.35 -9.94
CA PRO A 211 -14.50 6.47 -11.05
C PRO A 211 -13.56 5.26 -11.17
N GLU A 212 -14.13 4.07 -11.41
CA GLU A 212 -13.38 2.83 -11.64
C GLU A 212 -12.37 2.96 -12.81
N PRO A 213 -11.19 2.33 -12.73
CA PRO A 213 -10.15 2.47 -13.74
C PRO A 213 -10.56 1.85 -15.09
N ALA A 214 -10.31 2.58 -16.18
CA ALA A 214 -10.60 2.15 -17.56
C ALA A 214 -9.80 0.92 -18.03
N THR A 215 -8.99 0.30 -17.17
CA THR A 215 -8.19 -0.91 -17.45
C THR A 215 -9.06 -2.11 -17.77
N LEU A 216 -10.22 -2.28 -17.12
CA LEU A 216 -11.17 -3.34 -17.47
C LEU A 216 -11.76 -3.14 -18.87
N LEU A 217 -12.04 -1.89 -19.24
CA LEU A 217 -12.48 -1.53 -20.59
C LEU A 217 -11.36 -1.81 -21.61
N LEU A 218 -10.12 -1.49 -21.28
CA LEU A 218 -8.96 -1.72 -22.16
C LEU A 218 -8.68 -3.22 -22.35
N LEU A 219 -8.76 -4.01 -21.28
CA LEU A 219 -8.64 -5.47 -21.34
C LEU A 219 -9.76 -6.07 -22.20
N GLY A 220 -11.01 -5.66 -21.97
CA GLY A 220 -12.16 -6.09 -22.77
C GLY A 220 -12.01 -5.73 -24.25
N GLY A 221 -11.62 -4.48 -24.54
CA GLY A 221 -11.37 -3.99 -25.89
C GLY A 221 -10.21 -4.73 -26.57
N GLY A 222 -9.14 -5.02 -25.85
CA GLY A 222 -7.98 -5.78 -26.35
C GLY A 222 -8.34 -7.21 -26.73
N LEU A 223 -9.12 -7.90 -25.90
CA LEU A 223 -9.59 -9.28 -26.18
C LEU A 223 -10.52 -9.33 -27.41
N VAL A 224 -11.44 -8.36 -27.53
CA VAL A 224 -12.30 -8.24 -28.72
C VAL A 224 -11.45 -7.98 -29.98
N GLY A 225 -10.48 -7.06 -29.89
CA GLY A 225 -9.55 -6.76 -30.97
C GLY A 225 -8.76 -7.98 -31.44
N LEU A 226 -8.22 -8.76 -30.49
CA LEU A 226 -7.52 -10.02 -30.78
C LEU A 226 -8.44 -11.06 -31.44
N GLY A 227 -9.68 -11.20 -30.96
CA GLY A 227 -10.67 -12.11 -31.55
C GLY A 227 -11.00 -11.76 -33.01
N LEU A 228 -11.18 -10.46 -33.31
CA LEU A 228 -11.43 -9.98 -34.68
C LEU A 228 -10.21 -10.18 -35.59
N ALA A 229 -8.99 -9.92 -35.09
CA ALA A 229 -7.76 -10.13 -35.84
C ALA A 229 -7.52 -11.61 -36.18
N ALA A 230 -7.81 -12.52 -35.24
CA ALA A 230 -7.70 -13.96 -35.43
C ALA A 230 -8.65 -14.46 -36.52
N ARG A 231 -9.89 -13.95 -36.58
CA ARG A 231 -10.87 -14.31 -37.62
C ARG A 231 -10.41 -13.95 -39.03
N ARG A 232 -9.74 -12.80 -39.21
CA ARG A 232 -9.27 -12.36 -40.53
C ARG A 232 -8.15 -13.22 -41.10
N ARG A 233 -7.35 -13.88 -40.26
CA ARG A 233 -6.25 -14.75 -40.71
C ARG A 233 -6.68 -16.18 -41.07
N GLY A 234 -7.85 -16.63 -40.60
CA GLY A 234 -8.36 -17.98 -40.88
C GLY A 234 -8.99 -18.15 -42.27
N GLY A 235 -9.30 -17.06 -42.98
CA GLY A 235 -9.96 -17.10 -44.29
C GLY A 235 -9.04 -17.05 -45.52
N ALA A 236 -7.71 -17.11 -45.35
CA ALA A 236 -6.75 -16.94 -46.44
C ALA A 236 -6.03 -18.25 -46.84
N ILE A 237 -6.66 -19.41 -46.64
CA ILE A 237 -6.17 -20.70 -47.12
C ILE A 237 -7.24 -21.31 -48.03
N GLU A 238 -7.23 -20.90 -49.30
CA GLU A 238 -7.79 -21.64 -50.43
C GLU A 238 -6.71 -21.79 -51.50
#